data_AF-X1FL70-F1
#
_entry.id   AF-X1FL70-F1
#
_cell.length_a   1.000
_cell.length_b   1.000
_cell.length_c   1.000
_cell.angle_alpha   90.00
_cell.angle_beta   90.00
_cell.angle_gamma   90.00
#
_symmetry.space_group_name_H-M   'P 1'
#
loop_
_entity.id
_entity.type
_entity.pdbx_description
1 polymer ?
#
loop_
_entity_poly.entity_id
_entity_poly.type
_entity_poly.pdbx_seq_one_letter_code
_entity_poly.pdbx_strand_id
1 'polypeptide(L)'
;TFNPRSLIARARKGLPLDYDPIGVAVLKMVNARAAGIMFTAEPTTGESSKIVIEGSWGLGESAVSGAVNPDSWVVDKDKFEIIERRLSVKLVEHVFDPVTCKVSKVDIAADKQGIPCLTDEELVEIARAGRSIEQHCRLPQDIEWAIDSDLPANNIVILQTRPEKFNIELRLTGF
;
A
#
# COMPACT_ATOMS: atom_id res chain seq x y z
N THR A 1 -15.71 17.10 -0.81
CA THR A 1 -16.27 16.85 0.53
C THR A 1 -16.26 18.13 1.36
N PHE A 2 -17.27 18.35 2.21
CA PHE A 2 -17.45 19.60 2.97
C PHE A 2 -16.92 19.56 4.41
N ASN A 3 -16.04 18.60 4.73
CA ASN A 3 -15.41 18.59 6.06
C ASN A 3 -14.39 19.73 6.20
N PRO A 4 -14.05 20.18 7.44
CA PRO A 4 -13.17 21.32 7.65
C PRO A 4 -11.79 21.20 6.98
N ARG A 5 -11.18 19.99 7.01
CA ARG A 5 -9.87 19.76 6.39
C ARG A 5 -9.91 19.95 4.88
N SER A 6 -10.95 19.41 4.23
CA SER A 6 -11.16 19.56 2.79
C SER A 6 -11.42 21.02 2.39
N LEU A 7 -12.24 21.75 3.14
CA LEU A 7 -12.51 23.17 2.87
C LEU A 7 -11.24 24.04 3.00
N ILE A 8 -10.43 23.83 4.04
CA ILE A 8 -9.16 24.54 4.23
C ILE A 8 -8.19 24.23 3.08
N ALA A 9 -8.04 22.95 2.70
CA ALA A 9 -7.18 22.56 1.60
C ALA A 9 -7.62 23.17 0.26
N ARG A 10 -8.94 23.26 0.02
CA ARG A 10 -9.50 23.90 -1.18
C ARG A 10 -9.27 25.40 -1.19
N ALA A 11 -9.50 26.08 -0.07
CA ALA A 11 -9.24 27.51 0.08
C ALA A 11 -7.78 27.84 -0.21
N ARG A 12 -6.83 27.05 0.32
CA ARG A 12 -5.39 27.20 0.05
C ARG A 12 -5.02 27.02 -1.42
N LYS A 13 -5.79 26.23 -2.18
CA LYS A 13 -5.60 26.00 -3.61
C LYS A 13 -6.44 26.92 -4.50
N GLY A 14 -7.19 27.86 -3.92
CA GLY A 14 -8.10 28.75 -4.67
C GLY A 14 -9.27 28.02 -5.35
N LEU A 15 -9.65 26.84 -4.86
CA LEU A 15 -10.75 26.05 -5.43
C LEU A 15 -12.11 26.47 -4.85
N PRO A 16 -13.23 26.34 -5.61
CA PRO A 16 -14.58 26.65 -5.11
C PRO A 16 -14.91 25.92 -3.81
N LEU A 17 -15.51 26.60 -2.84
CA LEU A 17 -15.81 26.03 -1.52
C LEU A 17 -17.23 25.45 -1.41
N ASP A 18 -18.13 25.94 -2.24
CA ASP A 18 -19.54 25.59 -2.34
C ASP A 18 -19.82 24.41 -3.28
N TYR A 19 -18.87 24.08 -4.15
CA TYR A 19 -19.02 23.06 -5.17
C TYR A 19 -17.81 22.11 -5.26
N ASP A 20 -18.07 20.80 -5.19
CA ASP A 20 -17.06 19.76 -5.34
C ASP A 20 -17.69 18.46 -5.89
N PRO A 21 -17.51 18.12 -7.17
CA PRO A 21 -18.05 16.88 -7.73
C PRO A 21 -17.30 15.67 -7.15
N ILE A 22 -18.03 14.71 -6.58
CA ILE A 22 -17.47 13.50 -5.98
C ILE A 22 -17.94 12.28 -6.76
N GLY A 23 -17.00 11.47 -7.24
CA GLY A 23 -17.27 10.11 -7.71
C GLY A 23 -17.16 9.12 -6.55
N VAL A 24 -18.08 8.16 -6.48
CA VAL A 24 -18.04 7.06 -5.51
C VAL A 24 -17.80 5.76 -6.26
N ALA A 25 -16.67 5.11 -6.01
CA ALA A 25 -16.38 3.77 -6.50
C ALA A 25 -16.94 2.75 -5.51
N VAL A 26 -17.81 1.86 -5.99
CA VAL A 26 -18.35 0.73 -5.21
C VAL A 26 -17.68 -0.54 -5.72
N LEU A 27 -16.69 -1.02 -4.97
CA LEU A 27 -15.86 -2.17 -5.33
C LEU A 27 -16.22 -3.37 -4.46
N LYS A 28 -15.96 -4.58 -4.98
CA LYS A 28 -16.03 -5.80 -4.18
C LYS A 28 -14.95 -5.75 -3.09
N MET A 29 -15.33 -6.07 -1.85
CA MET A 29 -14.37 -6.24 -0.75
C MET A 29 -13.53 -7.52 -0.95
N VAL A 30 -12.22 -7.40 -0.73
CA VAL A 30 -11.28 -8.52 -0.77
C VAL A 30 -11.24 -9.21 0.59
N ASN A 31 -11.26 -10.56 0.61
CA ASN A 31 -11.06 -11.35 1.82
C ASN A 31 -9.55 -11.44 2.14
N ALA A 32 -8.96 -10.32 2.54
CA ALA A 32 -7.51 -10.15 2.59
C ALA A 32 -6.84 -11.01 3.67
N ARG A 33 -5.97 -11.94 3.26
CA ARG A 33 -5.02 -12.64 4.15
C ARG A 33 -3.92 -11.69 4.62
N ALA A 34 -3.43 -10.90 3.68
CA ALA A 34 -2.42 -9.87 3.88
C ALA A 34 -2.70 -8.72 2.91
N ALA A 35 -2.36 -7.51 3.30
CA ALA A 35 -2.51 -6.34 2.46
C ALA A 35 -1.48 -5.29 2.82
N GLY A 36 -1.28 -4.34 1.92
CA GLY A 36 -0.33 -3.27 2.12
C GLY A 36 -0.15 -2.38 0.92
N ILE A 37 1.03 -1.77 0.88
CA ILE A 37 1.40 -0.79 -0.13
C ILE A 37 2.69 -1.21 -0.82
N MET A 38 2.89 -0.69 -2.02
CA MET A 38 4.09 -0.87 -2.81
C MET A 38 4.44 0.44 -3.49
N PHE A 39 5.69 0.84 -3.36
CA PHE A 39 6.29 1.94 -4.12
C PHE A 39 7.21 1.35 -5.17
N THR A 40 7.05 1.80 -6.40
CA THR A 40 7.92 1.36 -7.50
C THR A 40 9.22 2.15 -7.57
N ALA A 41 9.40 3.20 -6.79
CA ALA A 41 10.70 3.79 -6.51
C ALA A 41 10.88 3.92 -4.99
N GLU A 42 12.12 4.02 -4.50
CA GLU A 42 12.34 4.20 -3.06
C GLU A 42 11.81 5.59 -2.63
N PRO A 43 10.85 5.66 -1.70
CA PRO A 43 10.10 6.89 -1.44
C PRO A 43 10.92 8.01 -0.80
N THR A 44 12.05 7.69 -0.16
CA THR A 44 12.90 8.67 0.55
C THR A 44 13.93 9.32 -0.38
N THR A 45 14.57 8.52 -1.22
CA THR A 45 15.71 8.87 -2.08
C THR A 45 15.31 9.07 -3.53
N GLY A 46 14.15 8.53 -3.94
CA GLY A 46 13.72 8.49 -5.34
C GLY A 46 14.46 7.46 -6.18
N GLU A 47 15.20 6.52 -5.57
CA GLU A 47 15.95 5.51 -6.30
C GLU A 47 14.99 4.58 -7.08
N SER A 48 14.99 4.71 -8.41
CA SER A 48 14.05 4.03 -9.30
C SER A 48 14.46 2.61 -9.69
N SER A 49 15.61 2.11 -9.22
CA SER A 49 16.05 0.72 -9.44
C SER A 49 15.44 -0.25 -8.42
N LYS A 50 14.75 0.27 -7.39
CA LYS A 50 14.22 -0.50 -6.28
C LYS A 50 12.70 -0.40 -6.21
N ILE A 51 12.08 -1.49 -5.79
CA ILE A 51 10.68 -1.54 -5.38
C ILE A 51 10.66 -1.73 -3.86
N VAL A 52 9.86 -0.93 -3.16
CA VAL A 52 9.62 -1.08 -1.72
C VAL A 52 8.22 -1.65 -1.54
N ILE A 53 8.11 -2.77 -0.82
CA ILE A 53 6.84 -3.40 -0.50
C ILE A 53 6.67 -3.37 1.01
N GLU A 54 5.52 -2.94 1.48
CA GLU A 54 5.14 -3.00 2.89
C GLU A 54 3.83 -3.76 3.04
N GLY A 55 3.73 -4.60 4.08
CA GLY A 55 2.56 -5.43 4.29
C GLY A 55 2.31 -5.81 5.74
N SER A 56 1.05 -6.12 6.04
CA SER A 56 0.62 -6.69 7.32
C SER A 56 -0.43 -7.77 7.09
N TRP A 57 -0.73 -8.56 8.13
CA TRP A 57 -1.86 -9.47 8.15
C TRP A 57 -3.20 -8.72 8.08
N GLY A 58 -4.19 -9.34 7.43
CA GLY A 58 -5.54 -8.81 7.29
C GLY A 58 -5.66 -7.65 6.30
N LEU A 59 -6.66 -6.79 6.53
CA LEU A 59 -6.95 -5.63 5.69
C LEU A 59 -5.90 -4.52 5.81
N GLY A 60 -5.70 -3.80 4.69
CA GLY A 60 -4.70 -2.73 4.55
C GLY A 60 -4.95 -1.50 5.44
N GLU A 61 -6.12 -1.39 6.06
CA GLU A 61 -6.43 -0.36 7.07
C GLU A 61 -5.38 -0.34 8.19
N SER A 62 -4.84 -1.52 8.54
CA SER A 62 -3.78 -1.67 9.55
C SER A 62 -2.49 -0.92 9.20
N ALA A 63 -2.13 -0.89 7.90
CA ALA A 63 -0.94 -0.20 7.41
C ALA A 63 -1.18 1.31 7.25
N VAL A 64 -2.38 1.71 6.81
CA VAL A 64 -2.73 3.12 6.55
C VAL A 64 -3.00 3.90 7.85
N SER A 65 -3.54 3.24 8.89
CA SER A 65 -3.88 3.91 10.15
C SER A 65 -2.68 4.17 11.05
N GLY A 66 -1.48 3.65 10.71
CA GLY A 66 -0.29 3.69 11.56
C GLY A 66 -0.44 2.91 12.88
N ALA A 67 -1.45 2.03 12.98
CA ALA A 67 -1.74 1.27 14.18
C ALA A 67 -0.86 0.01 14.32
N VAL A 68 -0.19 -0.39 13.24
CA VAL A 68 0.68 -1.57 13.17
C VAL A 68 1.95 -1.20 12.42
N ASN A 69 3.09 -1.69 12.88
CA ASN A 69 4.34 -1.63 12.12
C ASN A 69 4.31 -2.76 11.08
N PRO A 70 4.27 -2.46 9.78
CA PRO A 70 4.26 -3.49 8.75
C PRO A 70 5.62 -4.18 8.64
N ASP A 71 5.63 -5.33 7.99
CA ASP A 71 6.85 -5.85 7.40
C ASP A 71 7.22 -4.99 6.18
N SER A 72 8.51 -4.84 5.90
CA SER A 72 9.02 -4.05 4.79
C SER A 72 10.10 -4.84 4.03
N TRP A 73 10.02 -4.79 2.71
CA TRP A 73 10.93 -5.48 1.80
C TRP A 73 11.40 -4.53 0.72
N VAL A 74 12.67 -4.69 0.33
CA VAL A 74 13.25 -4.00 -0.82
C VAL A 74 13.60 -5.03 -1.87
N VAL A 75 13.12 -4.83 -3.10
CA VAL A 75 13.28 -5.74 -4.23
C VAL A 75 14.01 -5.02 -5.36
N ASP A 76 14.99 -5.68 -5.97
CA ASP A 76 15.63 -5.22 -7.21
C ASP A 76 14.60 -5.22 -8.34
N LYS A 77 14.37 -4.08 -8.99
CA LYS A 77 13.29 -3.93 -9.97
C LYS A 77 13.51 -4.74 -11.25
N ASP A 78 14.77 -4.98 -11.63
CA ASP A 78 15.10 -5.63 -12.90
C ASP A 78 15.22 -7.16 -12.73
N LYS A 79 15.81 -7.61 -11.62
CA LYS A 79 16.02 -9.03 -11.32
C LYS A 79 14.90 -9.66 -10.50
N PHE A 80 14.10 -8.84 -9.80
CA PHE A 80 13.14 -9.26 -8.79
C PHE A 80 13.76 -10.03 -7.62
N GLU A 81 15.03 -9.74 -7.31
CA GLU A 81 15.73 -10.31 -6.15
C GLU A 81 15.39 -9.51 -4.89
N ILE A 82 15.08 -10.20 -3.78
CA ILE A 82 14.83 -9.53 -2.50
C ILE A 82 16.18 -9.09 -1.92
N ILE A 83 16.40 -7.78 -1.87
CA ILE A 83 17.64 -7.14 -1.40
C ILE A 83 17.63 -7.03 0.13
N GLU A 84 16.49 -6.67 0.72
CA GLU A 84 16.38 -6.40 2.15
C GLU A 84 15.04 -6.90 2.71
N ARG A 85 15.06 -7.36 3.97
CA ARG A 85 13.88 -7.73 4.74
C ARG A 85 13.93 -7.07 6.12
N ARG A 86 12.89 -6.33 6.46
CA ARG A 86 12.67 -5.74 7.79
C ARG A 86 11.34 -6.25 8.31
N LEU A 87 11.38 -7.23 9.21
CA LEU A 87 10.18 -7.83 9.76
C LEU A 87 9.79 -7.14 11.07
N SER A 88 8.48 -6.97 11.26
CA SER A 88 7.90 -6.35 12.44
C SER A 88 7.04 -7.35 13.20
N VAL A 89 7.00 -7.17 14.53
CA VAL A 89 6.04 -7.89 15.38
C VAL A 89 4.67 -7.26 15.19
N LYS A 90 3.79 -7.96 14.48
CA LYS A 90 2.42 -7.53 14.17
C LYS A 90 1.50 -8.07 15.26
N LEU A 91 1.03 -7.19 16.16
CA LEU A 91 0.21 -7.60 17.31
C LEU A 91 -1.26 -7.80 16.95
N VAL A 92 -1.74 -7.10 15.94
CA VAL A 92 -3.17 -6.98 15.61
C VAL A 92 -3.38 -6.93 14.09
N GLU A 93 -4.52 -7.40 13.64
CA GLU A 93 -4.98 -7.31 12.25
C GLU A 93 -6.44 -6.79 12.19
N HIS A 94 -6.83 -6.26 11.04
CA HIS A 94 -8.22 -5.90 10.76
C HIS A 94 -8.85 -6.95 9.87
N VAL A 95 -9.99 -7.50 10.30
CA VAL A 95 -10.72 -8.57 9.61
C VAL A 95 -12.13 -8.10 9.29
N PHE A 96 -12.59 -8.37 8.06
CA PHE A 96 -13.96 -8.14 7.66
C PHE A 96 -14.83 -9.36 7.99
N ASP A 97 -15.92 -9.14 8.71
CA ASP A 97 -16.95 -10.15 8.94
C ASP A 97 -18.08 -10.00 7.92
N PRO A 98 -18.27 -10.97 7.00
CA PRO A 98 -19.31 -10.90 5.97
C PRO A 98 -20.74 -11.05 6.53
N VAL A 99 -20.91 -11.58 7.74
CA VAL A 99 -22.23 -11.75 8.36
C VAL A 99 -22.68 -10.44 9.00
N THR A 100 -21.79 -9.78 9.75
CA THR A 100 -22.11 -8.52 10.41
C THR A 100 -21.83 -7.28 9.55
N CYS A 101 -21.14 -7.46 8.41
CA CYS A 101 -20.66 -6.41 7.52
C CYS A 101 -19.80 -5.35 8.25
N LYS A 102 -18.99 -5.79 9.20
CA LYS A 102 -18.12 -4.92 10.01
C LYS A 102 -16.67 -5.31 9.89
N VAL A 103 -15.81 -4.29 9.92
CA VAL A 103 -14.37 -4.48 10.13
C VAL A 103 -14.10 -4.43 11.63
N SER A 104 -13.36 -5.41 12.13
CA SER A 104 -12.97 -5.50 13.54
C SER A 104 -11.47 -5.69 13.67
N LYS A 105 -10.90 -5.09 14.72
CA LYS A 105 -9.50 -5.30 15.10
C LYS A 105 -9.40 -6.55 15.97
N VAL A 106 -8.54 -7.49 15.60
CA VAL A 106 -8.34 -8.78 16.25
C VAL A 106 -6.86 -8.96 16.59
N ASP A 107 -6.56 -9.58 17.73
CA ASP A 107 -5.20 -9.91 18.12
C ASP A 107 -4.64 -11.06 17.26
N ILE A 108 -3.42 -10.88 16.76
CA ILE A 108 -2.71 -11.92 16.03
C ILE A 108 -2.15 -12.93 17.03
N ALA A 109 -2.35 -14.21 16.76
CA ALA A 109 -1.79 -15.29 17.57
C ALA A 109 -0.27 -15.16 17.72
N ALA A 110 0.26 -15.37 18.94
CA ALA A 110 1.64 -15.07 19.31
C ALA A 110 2.69 -15.73 18.38
N ASP A 111 2.39 -16.92 17.87
CA ASP A 111 3.21 -17.68 16.93
C ASP A 111 3.28 -17.05 15.54
N LYS A 112 2.30 -16.25 15.14
CA LYS A 112 2.24 -15.54 13.84
C LYS A 112 2.80 -14.12 13.87
N GLN A 113 2.94 -13.50 15.04
CA GLN A 113 3.25 -12.07 15.15
C GLN A 113 4.62 -11.72 14.52
N GLY A 114 5.62 -12.59 14.65
CA GLY A 114 6.95 -12.43 14.06
C GLY A 114 7.14 -13.10 12.70
N ILE A 115 6.10 -13.73 12.15
CA ILE A 115 6.16 -14.39 10.84
C ILE A 115 5.91 -13.34 9.75
N PRO A 116 6.66 -13.38 8.63
CA PRO A 116 6.38 -12.51 7.48
C PRO A 116 4.96 -12.74 6.95
N CYS A 117 4.24 -11.68 6.65
CA CYS A 117 2.87 -11.83 6.10
C CYS A 117 2.84 -12.30 4.64
N LEU A 118 3.98 -12.33 3.95
CA LEU A 118 4.12 -12.76 2.57
C LEU A 118 5.17 -13.86 2.44
N THR A 119 4.98 -14.75 1.46
CA THR A 119 6.04 -15.64 0.99
C THR A 119 6.97 -14.91 -0.01
N ASP A 120 8.14 -15.49 -0.28
CA ASP A 120 9.07 -14.94 -1.25
C ASP A 120 8.48 -14.94 -2.67
N GLU A 121 7.70 -15.95 -3.01
CA GLU A 121 7.00 -16.04 -4.29
C GLU A 121 5.96 -14.92 -4.44
N GLU A 122 5.15 -14.68 -3.40
CA GLU A 122 4.16 -13.60 -3.38
C GLU A 122 4.82 -12.22 -3.50
N LEU A 123 5.96 -12.00 -2.82
CA LEU A 123 6.74 -10.77 -2.94
C LEU A 123 7.20 -10.51 -4.37
N VAL A 124 7.72 -11.54 -5.04
CA VAL A 124 8.17 -11.44 -6.44
C VAL A 124 7.00 -11.16 -7.37
N GLU A 125 5.84 -11.79 -7.16
CA GLU A 125 4.64 -11.55 -7.96
C GLU A 125 4.09 -10.13 -7.78
N ILE A 126 4.05 -9.62 -6.54
CA ILE A 126 3.67 -8.22 -6.24
C ILE A 126 4.64 -7.26 -6.95
N ALA A 127 5.95 -7.50 -6.85
CA ALA A 127 6.96 -6.67 -7.50
C ALA A 127 6.81 -6.65 -9.03
N ARG A 128 6.53 -7.82 -9.65
CA ARG A 128 6.26 -7.92 -11.09
C ARG A 128 5.01 -7.15 -11.50
N ALA A 129 3.93 -7.25 -10.72
CA ALA A 129 2.72 -6.47 -10.95
C ALA A 129 3.01 -4.97 -10.88
N GLY A 130 3.75 -4.52 -9.86
CA GLY A 130 4.17 -3.13 -9.71
C GLY A 130 4.97 -2.62 -10.89
N ARG A 131 5.97 -3.39 -11.34
CA ARG A 131 6.77 -3.05 -12.53
C ARG A 131 5.91 -2.94 -13.80
N SER A 132 4.96 -3.85 -13.98
CA SER A 132 4.04 -3.81 -15.13
C SER A 132 3.14 -2.57 -15.10
N ILE A 133 2.60 -2.21 -13.93
CA ILE A 133 1.79 -1.01 -13.74
C ILE A 133 2.63 0.26 -13.97
N GLU A 134 3.84 0.34 -13.42
CA GLU A 134 4.77 1.44 -13.65
C GLU A 134 5.05 1.64 -15.15
N GLN A 135 5.34 0.56 -15.88
CA GLN A 135 5.57 0.60 -17.32
C GLN A 135 4.35 1.13 -18.09
N HIS A 136 3.15 0.74 -17.68
CA HIS A 136 1.91 1.23 -18.27
C HIS A 136 1.68 2.73 -17.97
N CYS A 137 1.86 3.14 -16.71
CA CYS A 137 1.65 4.51 -16.26
C CYS A 137 2.81 5.47 -16.61
N ARG A 138 3.97 4.94 -16.99
CA ARG A 138 5.21 5.65 -17.36
C ARG A 138 5.78 6.58 -16.28
N LEU A 139 5.36 6.36 -15.04
CA LEU A 139 5.79 7.10 -13.85
C LEU A 139 5.86 6.12 -12.67
N PRO A 140 6.72 6.36 -11.68
CA PRO A 140 6.68 5.63 -10.42
C PRO A 140 5.30 5.71 -9.77
N GLN A 141 4.80 4.58 -9.29
CA GLN A 141 3.48 4.40 -8.69
C GLN A 141 3.54 3.97 -7.22
N ASP A 142 2.65 4.56 -6.45
CA ASP A 142 2.21 4.15 -5.12
C ASP A 142 0.96 3.30 -5.29
N ILE A 143 1.05 2.03 -4.91
CA ILE A 143 0.11 0.97 -5.24
C ILE A 143 -0.38 0.29 -3.97
N GLU A 144 -1.68 0.23 -3.77
CA GLU A 144 -2.31 -0.58 -2.73
C GLU A 144 -2.65 -1.96 -3.28
N TRP A 145 -2.33 -3.00 -2.51
CA TRP A 145 -2.51 -4.41 -2.90
C TRP A 145 -3.07 -5.24 -1.74
N ALA A 146 -3.69 -6.37 -2.07
CA ALA A 146 -4.12 -7.38 -1.11
C ALA A 146 -3.93 -8.80 -1.67
N ILE A 147 -3.69 -9.76 -0.78
CA ILE A 147 -3.74 -11.19 -1.06
C ILE A 147 -5.12 -11.70 -0.68
N ASP A 148 -5.93 -12.09 -1.67
CA ASP A 148 -7.27 -12.62 -1.47
C ASP A 148 -7.24 -14.10 -1.05
N SER A 149 -7.79 -14.40 0.13
CA SER A 149 -7.88 -15.78 0.64
C SER A 149 -8.83 -16.66 -0.19
N ASP A 150 -9.75 -16.06 -0.94
CA ASP A 150 -10.74 -16.80 -1.74
C ASP A 150 -10.18 -17.26 -3.10
N LEU A 151 -9.01 -16.76 -3.51
CA LEU A 151 -8.40 -17.07 -4.80
C LEU A 151 -7.34 -18.18 -4.69
N PRO A 152 -7.43 -19.25 -5.51
CA PRO A 152 -6.55 -20.43 -5.37
C PRO A 152 -5.14 -20.25 -5.96
N ALA A 153 -4.94 -19.31 -6.90
CA ALA A 153 -3.66 -18.96 -7.53
C ALA A 153 -3.74 -17.52 -8.08
N ASN A 154 -2.60 -16.83 -8.21
CA ASN A 154 -2.54 -15.40 -8.57
C ASN A 154 -3.51 -14.56 -7.73
N ASN A 155 -3.44 -14.75 -6.42
CA ASN A 155 -4.37 -14.18 -5.46
C ASN A 155 -4.08 -12.70 -5.12
N ILE A 156 -3.17 -12.07 -5.84
CA ILE A 156 -2.85 -10.65 -5.70
C ILE A 156 -3.92 -9.82 -6.39
N VAL A 157 -4.55 -8.94 -5.63
CA VAL A 157 -5.54 -7.97 -6.10
C VAL A 157 -4.96 -6.57 -5.93
N ILE A 158 -4.93 -5.81 -7.02
CA ILE A 158 -4.56 -4.39 -6.99
C ILE A 158 -5.80 -3.57 -6.65
N LEU A 159 -5.72 -2.79 -5.56
CA LEU A 159 -6.84 -2.01 -5.04
C LEU A 159 -6.84 -0.59 -5.59
N GLN A 160 -5.66 0.05 -5.60
CA GLN A 160 -5.49 1.43 -6.00
C GLN A 160 -4.08 1.64 -6.57
N THR A 161 -3.93 2.53 -7.55
CA THR A 161 -2.62 3.00 -8.03
C THR A 161 -2.66 4.49 -8.30
N ARG A 162 -1.59 5.21 -7.93
CA ARG A 162 -1.42 6.64 -8.16
C ARG A 162 0.05 6.96 -8.40
N PRO A 163 0.37 8.05 -9.12
CA PRO A 163 1.75 8.53 -9.22
C PRO A 163 2.35 8.82 -7.83
N GLU A 164 3.59 8.37 -7.61
CA GLU A 164 4.35 8.68 -6.40
C GLU A 164 4.60 10.18 -6.28
N LYS A 165 4.64 10.66 -5.04
CA LYS A 165 5.08 12.01 -4.72
C LYS A 165 6.39 11.92 -3.95
N PHE A 166 7.47 12.31 -4.59
CA PHE A 166 8.77 12.36 -3.94
C PHE A 166 8.88 13.62 -3.07
N ASN A 167 9.36 13.47 -1.84
CA ASN A 167 9.87 14.59 -1.06
C ASN A 167 11.33 14.84 -1.46
N ILE A 168 11.56 15.31 -2.70
CA ILE A 168 12.87 15.83 -3.07
C ILE A 168 12.91 17.27 -2.57
N GLU A 169 13.55 17.51 -1.42
CA GLU A 169 14.15 18.83 -1.19
C GLU A 169 15.19 19.02 -2.29
N LEU A 170 14.84 19.81 -3.31
CA LEU A 170 15.82 20.31 -4.26
C LEU A 170 16.83 21.12 -3.44
N ARG A 171 17.96 20.51 -3.06
CA ARG A 171 19.18 21.25 -2.77
C ARG A 171 19.57 21.91 -4.08
N LEU A 172 19.06 23.12 -4.28
CA LEU A 172 19.63 24.11 -5.19
C LEU A 172 21.02 24.44 -4.66
N THR A 173 22.00 23.60 -4.94
CA THR A 173 23.40 24.02 -4.93
C THR A 173 23.62 24.76 -6.24
N GLY A 174 23.51 26.08 -6.17
CA GLY A 174 23.83 26.99 -7.25
C GLY A 174 25.26 26.79 -7.74
N PHE A 175 25.42 26.93 -9.05
CA PHE A 175 26.66 27.35 -9.68
C PHE A 175 26.90 28.83 -9.40
#